data_AF-A0A1S2MCU0-F1
#
_entry.id   AF-A0A1S2MCU0-F1
#
_cell.length_a   1.000
_cell.length_b   1.000
_cell.length_c   1.000
_cell.angle_alpha   90.00
_cell.angle_beta   90.00
_cell.angle_gamma   90.00
#
_symmetry.space_group_name_H-M   'P 1'
#
loop_
_entity.id
_entity.type
_entity.pdbx_description
1 polymer ?
#
loop_
_entity_poly.entity_id
_entity_poly.type
_entity_poly.pdbx_seq_one_letter_code
_entity_poly.pdbx_strand_id
1 'polypeptide(L)'
;MIEGAQQVEDVLKNTNRVTADVIGDDPLTNLAVLQIDDTDITHVASFGNSEQLRVGESVIAIGNPLGLEFSHTVTQGIISATERNKYTDHDKQRSMDIIGYSNRCSYKPWK
;
A
#
# COMPACT_ATOMS: atom_id res chain seq x y z
N MET A 1 -2.22 6.61 -6.76
CA MET A 1 -1.06 6.30 -7.61
C MET A 1 -0.25 7.57 -7.69
N ILE A 2 1.04 7.51 -7.37
CA ILE A 2 1.92 8.68 -7.27
C ILE A 2 3.12 8.60 -8.23
N GLU A 3 3.03 7.76 -9.26
CA GLU A 3 4.13 7.52 -10.21
C GLU A 3 4.59 8.83 -10.86
N GLY A 4 5.87 9.16 -10.66
CA GLY A 4 6.51 10.37 -11.23
C GLY A 4 6.13 11.70 -10.57
N ALA A 5 5.32 11.69 -9.50
CA ALA A 5 4.97 12.90 -8.77
C ALA A 5 6.03 13.23 -7.69
N GLN A 6 6.45 14.49 -7.61
CA GLN A 6 7.31 14.96 -6.51
C GLN A 6 6.50 15.44 -5.30
N GLN A 7 5.27 15.87 -5.55
CA GLN A 7 4.35 16.41 -4.56
C GLN A 7 2.91 16.04 -4.94
N VAL A 8 2.11 15.71 -3.93
CA VAL A 8 0.72 15.24 -4.09
C VAL A 8 -0.17 16.05 -3.16
N GLU A 9 -1.34 16.46 -3.64
CA GLU A 9 -2.38 17.01 -2.76
C GLU A 9 -3.25 15.87 -2.23
N ASP A 10 -3.36 15.77 -0.91
CA ASP A 10 -4.29 14.88 -0.24
C ASP A 10 -5.46 15.66 0.37
N VAL A 11 -6.64 15.04 0.43
CA VAL A 11 -7.84 15.61 1.03
C VAL A 11 -8.17 14.79 2.26
N LEU A 12 -7.92 15.38 3.43
CA LEU A 12 -8.35 14.78 4.69
C LEU A 12 -9.88 14.80 4.79
N LYS A 13 -10.43 13.90 5.62
CA LYS A 13 -11.88 13.80 5.89
C LYS A 13 -12.56 15.13 6.27
N ASN A 14 -11.76 16.09 6.75
CA ASN A 14 -12.21 17.41 7.19
C ASN A 14 -12.22 18.45 6.05
N THR A 15 -12.02 18.03 4.79
CA THR A 15 -11.98 18.88 3.58
C THR A 15 -10.75 19.78 3.45
N ASN A 16 -9.82 19.73 4.40
CA ASN A 16 -8.53 20.42 4.29
C ASN A 16 -7.67 19.70 3.26
N ARG A 17 -7.18 20.47 2.28
CA ARG A 17 -6.14 20.03 1.35
C ARG A 17 -4.80 20.13 2.07
N VAL A 18 -4.10 19.01 2.14
CA VAL A 18 -2.76 18.94 2.71
C VAL A 18 -1.79 18.59 1.61
N THR A 19 -0.71 19.34 1.53
CA THR A 19 0.38 19.06 0.60
C THR A 19 1.25 17.95 1.19
N ALA A 20 1.47 16.90 0.41
CA ALA A 20 2.28 15.75 0.78
C ALA A 20 3.53 15.66 -0.09
N ASP A 21 4.69 15.49 0.55
CA ASP A 21 5.96 15.28 -0.13
C ASP A 21 6.25 13.78 -0.24
N VAL A 22 6.79 13.34 -1.38
CA VAL A 22 7.14 11.94 -1.61
C VAL A 22 8.52 11.65 -0.99
N ILE A 23 8.54 10.75 0.00
CA ILE A 23 9.80 10.31 0.66
C ILE A 23 10.44 9.15 -0.09
N GLY A 24 9.62 8.32 -0.73
CA GLY A 24 10.07 7.26 -1.63
C GLY A 24 8.93 6.36 -2.10
N ASP A 25 9.19 5.64 -3.18
CA ASP A 25 8.33 4.62 -3.75
C ASP A 25 9.10 3.33 -4.03
N ASP A 26 8.41 2.19 -3.98
CA ASP A 26 8.90 0.88 -4.37
C ASP A 26 8.00 0.30 -5.47
N PRO A 27 8.43 0.37 -6.74
CA PRO A 27 7.69 -0.16 -7.87
C PRO A 27 7.49 -1.69 -7.82
N LEU A 28 8.38 -2.44 -7.15
CA LEU A 28 8.28 -3.90 -7.09
C LEU A 28 7.14 -4.36 -6.18
N THR A 29 6.92 -3.66 -5.07
CA THR A 29 5.83 -3.93 -4.13
C THR A 29 4.60 -3.05 -4.34
N ASN A 30 4.71 -2.05 -5.23
CA ASN A 30 3.68 -1.04 -5.50
C ASN A 30 3.26 -0.29 -4.22
N LEU A 31 4.26 0.17 -3.46
CA LEU A 31 4.09 0.94 -2.23
C LEU A 31 4.77 2.30 -2.33
N ALA A 32 4.26 3.29 -1.60
CA ALA A 32 4.85 4.62 -1.50
C ALA A 32 4.69 5.19 -0.08
N VAL A 33 5.66 6.00 0.34
CA VAL A 33 5.64 6.71 1.63
C VAL A 33 5.60 8.21 1.37
N LEU A 34 4.60 8.85 1.95
CA LEU A 34 4.36 10.28 1.86
C LEU A 34 4.55 10.92 3.24
N GLN A 35 5.06 12.15 3.25
CA GLN A 35 5.16 12.97 4.45
C GLN A 35 4.20 14.16 4.35
N ILE A 36 3.45 14.41 5.43
CA ILE A 36 2.55 15.55 5.58
C ILE A 36 2.80 16.23 6.93
N ASP A 37 2.37 17.49 7.04
CA ASP A 37 2.27 18.17 8.33
C ASP A 37 1.18 17.52 9.20
N ASP A 38 1.44 17.40 10.51
CA ASP A 38 0.57 16.67 11.44
C ASP A 38 -0.53 17.53 12.08
N THR A 39 -0.57 18.84 11.79
CA THR A 39 -1.48 19.81 12.43
C THR A 39 -2.96 19.38 12.38
N ASP A 40 -3.39 18.73 11.31
CA ASP A 40 -4.78 18.30 11.10
C ASP A 40 -5.03 16.80 11.41
N ILE A 41 -4.03 16.06 11.90
CA ILE A 41 -4.13 14.62 12.17
C ILE A 41 -4.65 14.39 13.59
N THR A 42 -5.92 13.99 13.69
CA THR A 42 -6.57 13.70 14.99
C THR A 42 -6.45 12.25 15.43
N HIS A 43 -6.25 11.33 14.48
CA HIS A 43 -6.17 9.89 14.74
C HIS A 43 -5.19 9.21 13.78
N VAL A 44 -4.45 8.23 14.31
CA VAL A 44 -3.54 7.38 13.55
C VAL A 44 -4.02 5.94 13.67
N ALA A 45 -4.11 5.24 12.53
CA ALA A 45 -4.49 3.84 12.52
C ALA A 45 -3.40 2.98 13.18
N SER A 46 -3.81 1.99 13.98
CA SER A 46 -2.90 0.97 14.50
C SER A 46 -2.70 -0.13 13.47
N PHE A 47 -1.48 -0.61 13.32
CA PHE A 47 -1.18 -1.75 12.45
C PHE A 47 -1.64 -3.06 13.10
N GLY A 48 -2.29 -3.92 12.31
CA GLY A 48 -2.55 -5.31 12.67
C GLY A 48 -1.44 -6.24 12.21
N ASN A 49 -1.42 -7.47 12.72
CA ASN A 49 -0.53 -8.53 12.24
C ASN A 49 -1.19 -9.31 11.10
N SER A 50 -0.64 -9.20 9.88
CA SER A 50 -1.16 -9.90 8.71
C SER A 50 -0.93 -11.42 8.71
N GLU A 51 0.05 -11.93 9.47
CA GLU A 51 0.35 -13.36 9.58
C GLU A 51 -0.73 -14.14 10.35
N GLN A 52 -1.57 -13.44 11.10
CA GLN A 52 -2.62 -14.04 11.92
C GLN A 52 -3.97 -14.13 11.21
N LEU A 53 -4.08 -13.58 9.99
CA LEU A 53 -5.32 -13.51 9.23
C LEU A 53 -5.79 -14.89 8.77
N ARG A 54 -7.11 -15.10 8.76
CA ARG A 54 -7.75 -16.35 8.32
C ARG A 54 -8.78 -16.13 7.24
N VAL A 55 -8.85 -17.07 6.29
CA VAL A 55 -9.91 -17.09 5.26
C VAL A 55 -11.28 -17.16 5.94
N GLY A 56 -12.22 -16.33 5.47
CA GLY A 56 -13.57 -16.20 6.02
C GLY A 56 -13.72 -15.09 7.08
N GLU A 57 -12.62 -14.49 7.57
CA GLU A 57 -12.72 -13.35 8.49
C GLU A 57 -13.31 -12.13 7.78
N SER A 58 -14.08 -11.34 8.54
CA SER A 58 -14.68 -10.11 8.03
C SER A 58 -13.61 -9.03 7.84
N VAL A 59 -13.71 -8.31 6.73
CA VAL A 59 -12.83 -7.17 6.42
C VAL A 59 -13.64 -5.96 5.99
N ILE A 60 -13.06 -4.79 6.23
CA ILE A 60 -13.57 -3.51 5.76
C ILE A 60 -12.49 -2.89 4.88
N ALA A 61 -12.85 -2.48 3.67
CA ALA A 61 -11.98 -1.69 2.79
C ALA A 61 -12.47 -0.25 2.75
N ILE A 62 -11.56 0.68 3.04
CA ILE A 62 -11.81 2.12 3.05
C ILE A 62 -10.99 2.73 1.92
N GLY A 63 -11.63 3.56 1.10
CA GLY A 63 -10.96 4.25 0.01
C GLY A 63 -11.89 5.11 -0.82
N ASN A 64 -11.36 5.62 -1.93
CA ASN A 64 -12.06 6.54 -2.82
C ASN A 64 -12.22 5.87 -4.20
N PRO A 65 -13.18 4.95 -4.39
CA PRO A 65 -13.48 4.41 -5.72
C PRO A 65 -13.96 5.56 -6.62
N LEU A 66 -13.60 5.59 -7.90
CA LEU A 66 -14.14 6.56 -8.88
C LEU A 66 -13.89 8.06 -8.58
N GLY A 67 -12.95 8.42 -7.70
CA GLY A 67 -12.51 9.80 -7.48
C GLY A 67 -13.14 10.49 -6.25
N LEU A 68 -13.05 11.83 -6.20
CA LEU A 68 -13.45 12.63 -5.03
C LEU A 68 -14.96 12.56 -4.74
N GLU A 69 -15.79 12.32 -5.75
CA GLU A 69 -17.26 12.23 -5.61
C GLU A 69 -17.71 11.05 -4.75
N PHE A 70 -16.91 9.97 -4.69
CA PHE A 70 -17.14 8.83 -3.80
C PHE A 70 -16.02 8.67 -2.78
N SER A 71 -15.44 9.81 -2.37
CA SER A 71 -14.45 9.83 -1.30
C SER A 71 -15.04 9.26 -0.01
N HIS A 72 -14.19 8.61 0.79
CA HIS A 72 -14.55 7.98 2.06
C HIS A 72 -15.55 6.82 1.95
N THR A 73 -15.54 6.09 0.83
CA THR A 73 -16.36 4.89 0.67
C THR A 73 -15.84 3.78 1.56
N VAL A 74 -16.77 3.09 2.22
CA VAL A 74 -16.52 1.92 3.06
C VAL A 74 -17.24 0.73 2.43
N THR A 75 -16.50 -0.36 2.18
CA THR A 75 -17.06 -1.62 1.70
C THR A 75 -16.74 -2.74 2.67
N GLN A 76 -17.67 -3.69 2.84
CA GLN A 76 -17.51 -4.83 3.73
C GLN A 76 -17.42 -6.12 2.91
N GLY A 77 -16.55 -7.03 3.34
CA GLY A 77 -16.39 -8.34 2.72
C GLY A 77 -15.76 -9.35 3.65
N ILE A 78 -15.21 -10.41 3.06
CA ILE A 78 -14.46 -11.46 3.77
C ILE A 78 -13.08 -11.67 3.14
N ILE A 79 -12.13 -12.17 3.94
CA ILE A 79 -10.85 -12.67 3.44
C ILE A 79 -11.13 -13.91 2.59
N SER A 80 -10.87 -13.83 1.29
CA SER A 80 -11.08 -14.94 0.36
C SER A 80 -9.89 -15.89 0.29
N ALA A 81 -8.67 -15.37 0.42
CA ALA A 81 -7.42 -16.13 0.42
C ALA A 81 -6.30 -15.30 1.06
N THR A 82 -5.37 -15.96 1.75
CA THR A 82 -4.09 -15.38 2.19
C THR A 82 -2.98 -15.74 1.18
N GLU A 83 -1.85 -15.03 1.23
CA GLU A 83 -0.63 -15.37 0.45
C GLU A 83 -0.83 -15.53 -1.07
N ARG A 84 -1.53 -14.58 -1.69
CA ARG A 84 -1.63 -14.57 -3.17
C ARG A 84 -0.33 -14.05 -3.78
N ASN A 85 0.49 -14.96 -4.29
CA ASN A 85 1.68 -14.60 -5.07
C ASN A 85 1.28 -13.87 -6.36
N LYS A 86 1.76 -12.64 -6.50
CA LYS A 86 1.70 -11.84 -7.72
C LYS A 86 3.11 -11.49 -8.22
N TYR A 87 3.98 -12.49 -8.33
CA TYR A 87 5.16 -12.37 -9.17
C TYR A 87 4.78 -12.86 -10.56
N THR A 88 4.14 -11.98 -11.34
CA THR A 88 4.13 -12.14 -12.79
C THR A 88 5.40 -11.49 -13.28
N ASP A 89 6.37 -12.35 -13.61
CA ASP A 89 7.63 -11.98 -14.24
C ASP A 89 7.31 -11.23 -15.53
N HIS A 90 7.38 -9.91 -15.50
CA HIS A 90 7.11 -9.08 -16.69
C HIS A 90 8.26 -9.10 -17.69
N ASP A 91 9.38 -9.77 -17.36
CA ASP A 91 10.57 -9.82 -18.19
C ASP A 91 11.13 -11.24 -18.28
N LYS A 92 10.54 -12.07 -19.16
CA LYS A 92 11.20 -12.96 -20.14
C LYS A 92 10.42 -14.27 -20.35
N GLN A 93 9.81 -14.34 -21.53
CA GLN A 93 9.62 -15.57 -22.26
C GLN A 93 10.99 -16.28 -22.44
N ARG A 94 11.35 -17.18 -21.52
CA ARG A 94 12.20 -18.36 -21.76
C ARG A 94 12.19 -19.26 -20.53
N SER A 95 11.55 -20.41 -20.72
CA SER A 95 11.61 -21.61 -19.88
C SER A 95 12.95 -21.79 -19.16
N MET A 96 12.91 -21.88 -17.83
CA MET A 96 13.31 -23.08 -17.08
C MET A 96 12.95 -22.87 -15.61
N ASP A 97 12.10 -23.74 -15.06
CA ASP A 97 11.90 -23.87 -13.62
C ASP A 97 13.24 -24.22 -12.95
N ILE A 98 13.75 -23.33 -12.11
CA ILE A 98 14.72 -23.68 -11.06
C ILE A 98 14.28 -22.96 -9.79
N ILE A 99 13.70 -23.73 -8.87
CA ILE A 99 13.48 -23.30 -7.49
C ILE A 99 14.85 -23.04 -6.86
N GLY A 100 15.18 -21.78 -6.64
CA GLY A 100 16.39 -21.35 -5.93
C GLY A 100 16.02 -20.49 -4.73
N TYR A 101 16.05 -21.07 -3.53
CA TYR A 101 16.02 -20.30 -2.29
C TYR A 101 17.40 -19.65 -2.08
N SER A 102 17.46 -18.32 -2.04
CA SER A 102 18.60 -17.61 -1.45
C SER A 102 18.12 -16.47 -0.57
N ASN A 103 18.12 -16.70 0.75
CA ASN A 103 17.92 -15.66 1.74
C ASN A 103 19.19 -14.81 1.84
N ARG A 104 19.13 -13.57 1.35
CA ARG A 104 20.10 -12.52 1.73
C ARG A 104 19.49 -11.13 1.58
N CYS A 105 18.57 -10.77 2.48
CA CYS A 105 18.24 -9.37 2.71
C CYS A 105 19.30 -8.78 3.67
N SER A 106 20.23 -8.00 3.13
CA SER A 106 21.18 -7.23 3.95
C SER A 106 20.55 -5.89 4.30
N TYR A 107 20.14 -5.72 5.56
CA TYR A 107 19.74 -4.44 6.12
C TYR A 107 20.92 -3.46 6.12
N LYS A 108 20.75 -2.27 5.54
CA LYS A 108 21.66 -1.12 5.66
C LYS A 108 20.93 -0.03 6.46
N PRO A 109 21.44 0.41 7.62
CA PRO A 109 20.85 1.50 8.37
C PRO A 109 21.21 2.85 7.73
N TRP A 110 20.22 3.72 7.56
CA TRP A 110 20.41 5.08 7.09
C TRP A 110 20.94 5.96 8.23
N LYS A 111 21.95 6.77 7.95
CA LYS A 111 22.42 7.89 8.76
C LYS A 111 21.83 9.18 8.21
#